data_AF-A0A3H7JPB6-F1
#
_entry.id   AF-A0A3H7JPB6-F1
#
_cell.length_a   1.000
_cell.length_b   1.000
_cell.length_c   1.000
_cell.angle_alpha   90.00
_cell.angle_beta   90.00
_cell.angle_gamma   90.00
#
_symmetry.space_group_name_H-M   'P 1'
#
loop_
_entity.id
_entity.type
_entity.pdbx_description
1 polymer ?
#
loop_
_entity_poly.entity_id
_entity_poly.type
_entity_poly.pdbx_seq_one_letter_code
_entity_poly.pdbx_strand_id
1 'polypeptide(L)'
;MKAINLFLLAAMIGIELILGIVVAPVIFYPANLIGEGVLSHFQSGLMMTQIFIKMGYLLIFVSIINLLFEIYSFAKEDMKFQIKFSKLMLAILILILSLVFVLYFTNTIIELQNLGEQATKSQEFLSIHNASEVVIKIILLMQVFLYFLSFKIAKKC
;
A
#
# COMPACT_ATOMS: atom_id res chain seq x y z
N MET A 1 -11.09 20.72 -1.80
CA MET A 1 -11.11 19.27 -2.12
C MET A 1 -9.82 18.77 -2.77
N LYS A 2 -9.29 19.39 -3.84
CA LYS A 2 -8.00 19.00 -4.45
C LYS A 2 -6.82 18.87 -3.48
N ALA A 3 -6.60 19.89 -2.65
CA ALA A 3 -5.51 19.90 -1.67
C ALA A 3 -5.63 18.77 -0.63
N ILE A 4 -6.87 18.43 -0.22
CA ILE A 4 -7.15 17.34 0.72
C ILE A 4 -6.80 15.99 0.06
N ASN A 5 -7.22 15.78 -1.18
CA ASN A 5 -6.89 14.54 -1.90
C ASN A 5 -5.36 14.37 -2.09
N LEU A 6 -4.67 15.43 -2.50
CA LEU A 6 -3.22 15.42 -2.64
C LEU A 6 -2.51 15.18 -1.30
N PHE A 7 -3.01 15.75 -0.20
CA PHE A 7 -2.47 15.51 1.13
C PHE A 7 -2.65 14.05 1.56
N LEU A 8 -3.85 13.47 1.37
CA LEU A 8 -4.11 12.08 1.71
C LEU A 8 -3.24 11.12 0.89
N LEU A 9 -3.09 11.38 -0.41
CA LEU A 9 -2.24 10.58 -1.30
C LEU A 9 -0.76 10.67 -0.88
N ALA A 10 -0.26 11.88 -0.60
CA ALA A 10 1.11 12.07 -0.11
C ALA A 10 1.35 11.41 1.26
N ALA A 11 0.37 11.49 2.17
CA ALA A 11 0.44 10.83 3.47
C ALA A 11 0.51 9.31 3.31
N MET A 12 -0.30 8.71 2.42
CA MET A 12 -0.28 7.28 2.16
C MET A 12 1.07 6.81 1.60
N ILE A 13 1.60 7.53 0.61
CA ILE A 13 2.95 7.31 0.05
C ILE A 13 4.01 7.34 1.17
N GLY A 14 3.94 8.35 2.05
CA GLY A 14 4.87 8.49 3.17
C GLY A 14 4.78 7.32 4.16
N ILE A 15 3.57 6.86 4.48
CA ILE A 15 3.34 5.70 5.36
C ILE A 15 3.95 4.44 4.74
N GLU A 16 3.69 4.17 3.45
CA GLU A 16 4.23 2.99 2.75
C GLU A 16 5.78 3.00 2.74
N LEU A 17 6.39 4.16 2.50
CA LEU A 17 7.85 4.32 2.53
C LEU A 17 8.43 4.10 3.93
N ILE A 18 7.83 4.68 4.97
CA ILE A 18 8.29 4.49 6.35
C ILE A 18 8.16 3.02 6.76
N LEU A 19 7.07 2.35 6.36
CA LEU A 19 6.88 0.94 6.66
C LEU A 19 7.98 0.07 6.05
N GLY A 20 8.31 0.29 4.78
CA GLY A 20 9.35 -0.48 4.08
C GLY A 20 10.77 -0.14 4.53
N ILE A 21 11.09 1.14 4.69
CA ILE A 21 12.48 1.60 4.92
C ILE A 21 12.84 1.56 6.41
N VAL A 22 11.91 1.90 7.30
CA VAL A 22 12.20 2.11 8.72
C VAL A 22 11.61 1.00 9.58
N VAL A 23 10.31 0.69 9.42
CA VAL A 23 9.63 -0.23 10.34
C VAL A 23 10.03 -1.68 10.08
N ALA A 24 10.11 -2.12 8.82
CA ALA A 24 10.51 -3.48 8.48
C ALA A 24 11.85 -3.90 9.10
N PRO A 25 12.98 -3.15 8.97
CA PRO A 25 14.23 -3.55 9.60
C PRO A 25 14.18 -3.52 11.13
N VAL A 26 13.43 -2.59 11.73
CA VAL A 26 13.26 -2.55 13.19
C VAL A 26 12.53 -3.80 13.70
N ILE A 27 11.55 -4.31 12.97
CA ILE A 27 10.78 -5.49 13.34
C ILE A 27 11.56 -6.79 13.07
N PHE A 28 12.24 -6.90 11.93
CA PHE A 28 12.93 -8.13 11.54
C PHE A 28 14.35 -8.29 12.08
N TYR A 29 14.96 -7.23 12.62
CA TYR A 29 16.28 -7.28 13.27
C TYR A 29 16.26 -6.81 14.73
N PRO A 30 15.38 -7.37 15.60
CA PRO A 30 15.24 -6.93 16.98
C PRO A 30 16.49 -7.24 17.82
N ALA A 31 17.30 -8.24 17.42
CA ALA A 31 18.54 -8.60 18.11
C ALA A 31 19.52 -7.44 18.25
N ASN A 32 19.55 -6.53 17.26
CA ASN A 32 20.40 -5.34 17.27
C ASN A 32 19.96 -4.28 18.29
N LEU A 33 18.72 -4.36 18.79
CA LEU A 33 18.09 -3.35 19.64
C LEU A 33 17.87 -3.83 21.08
N ILE A 34 17.37 -5.06 21.23
CA ILE A 34 16.91 -5.60 22.52
C ILE A 34 17.59 -6.92 22.92
N GLY A 35 18.57 -7.39 22.13
CA GLY A 35 19.34 -8.61 22.39
C GLY A 35 18.80 -9.85 21.69
N GLU A 36 19.64 -10.89 21.62
CA GLU A 36 19.32 -12.14 20.94
C GLU A 36 18.24 -12.96 21.66
N GLY A 37 17.49 -13.77 20.90
CA GLY A 37 16.52 -14.73 21.45
C GLY A 37 15.18 -14.13 21.92
N VAL A 38 14.97 -12.81 21.83
CA VAL A 38 13.71 -12.17 22.25
C VAL A 38 12.58 -12.42 21.26
N LEU A 39 12.86 -12.31 19.97
CA LEU A 39 11.89 -12.51 18.89
C LEU A 39 12.49 -13.38 17.78
N SER A 40 11.77 -14.43 17.40
CA SER A 40 12.10 -15.20 16.20
C SER A 40 11.68 -14.44 14.93
N HIS A 41 12.23 -14.81 13.78
CA HIS A 41 11.79 -14.27 12.48
C HIS A 41 10.29 -14.49 12.24
N PHE A 42 9.75 -15.64 12.67
CA PHE A 42 8.32 -15.94 12.57
C PHE A 42 7.48 -14.98 13.44
N GLN A 43 7.87 -14.77 14.70
CA GLN A 43 7.17 -13.83 15.60
C GLN A 43 7.23 -12.39 15.07
N SER A 44 8.36 -12.00 14.49
CA SER A 44 8.53 -10.71 13.82
C SER A 44 7.60 -10.58 12.61
N GLY A 45 7.46 -11.66 11.83
CA GLY A 45 6.51 -11.75 10.72
C GLY A 45 5.06 -11.57 11.16
N LEU A 46 4.65 -12.17 12.28
CA LEU A 46 3.30 -11.97 12.85
C LEU A 46 3.04 -10.51 13.22
N MET A 47 4.03 -9.83 13.82
CA MET A 47 3.92 -8.40 14.13
C MET A 47 3.79 -7.55 12.85
N MET A 48 4.61 -7.84 11.84
CA MET A 48 4.57 -7.12 10.57
C MET A 48 3.22 -7.30 9.87
N THR A 49 2.66 -8.52 9.86
CA THR A 49 1.32 -8.78 9.30
C THR A 49 0.26 -7.90 9.97
N GLN A 50 0.29 -7.75 11.30
CA GLN A 50 -0.68 -6.89 12.01
C GLN A 50 -0.59 -5.41 11.62
N ILE A 51 0.62 -4.94 11.32
CA ILE A 51 0.83 -3.58 10.81
C ILE A 51 0.26 -3.46 9.39
N PHE A 52 0.52 -4.45 8.53
CA PHE A 52 -0.02 -4.48 7.17
C PHE A 52 -1.55 -4.56 7.12
N ILE A 53 -2.20 -5.28 8.03
CA ILE A 53 -3.67 -5.30 8.13
C ILE A 53 -4.21 -3.88 8.42
N LYS A 54 -3.66 -3.22 9.45
CA LYS A 54 -4.09 -1.88 9.86
C LYS A 54 -3.83 -0.84 8.78
N MET A 55 -2.64 -0.90 8.15
CA MET A 55 -2.30 -0.05 7.01
C MET A 55 -3.19 -0.35 5.81
N GLY A 56 -3.50 -1.62 5.55
CA GLY A 56 -4.34 -2.06 4.44
C GLY A 56 -5.73 -1.44 4.45
N TYR A 57 -6.37 -1.36 5.63
CA TYR A 57 -7.66 -0.66 5.75
C TYR A 57 -7.54 0.83 5.45
N LEU A 58 -6.46 1.48 5.90
CA LEU A 58 -6.18 2.87 5.58
C LEU A 58 -5.95 3.07 4.08
N LEU A 59 -5.20 2.16 3.45
CA LEU A 59 -4.91 2.17 2.01
C LEU A 59 -6.20 2.07 1.19
N ILE A 60 -7.11 1.16 1.53
CA ILE A 60 -8.43 1.06 0.88
C ILE A 60 -9.21 2.35 1.06
N PHE A 61 -9.28 2.88 2.29
CA PHE A 61 -10.01 4.11 2.60
C PHE A 61 -9.52 5.31 1.77
N VAL A 62 -8.20 5.53 1.74
CA VAL A 62 -7.59 6.61 0.93
C VAL A 62 -7.84 6.36 -0.56
N SER A 63 -7.73 5.12 -1.03
CA SER A 63 -7.98 4.78 -2.43
C SER A 63 -9.43 5.06 -2.87
N ILE A 64 -10.41 4.77 -2.01
CA ILE A 64 -11.83 5.09 -2.27
C ILE A 64 -12.04 6.60 -2.36
N ILE A 65 -11.52 7.37 -1.39
CA ILE A 65 -11.63 8.83 -1.41
C ILE A 65 -11.02 9.40 -2.70
N ASN A 66 -9.84 8.90 -3.07
CA ASN A 66 -9.14 9.33 -4.26
C ASN A 66 -9.90 8.98 -5.55
N LEU A 67 -10.53 7.81 -5.63
CA LEU A 67 -11.40 7.45 -6.76
C LEU A 67 -12.61 8.37 -6.87
N LEU A 68 -13.32 8.62 -5.76
CA LEU A 68 -14.46 9.55 -5.74
C LEU A 68 -14.05 10.95 -6.17
N PHE A 69 -12.87 11.40 -5.73
CA PHE A 69 -12.31 12.68 -6.12
C PHE A 69 -12.03 12.73 -7.63
N GLU A 70 -11.40 11.71 -8.21
CA GLU A 70 -11.11 11.70 -9.65
C GLU A 70 -12.37 11.59 -10.51
N ILE A 71 -13.42 10.89 -10.05
CA ILE A 71 -14.74 10.89 -10.71
C ILE A 71 -15.34 12.30 -10.74
N TYR A 72 -15.31 13.00 -9.60
CA TYR A 72 -15.80 14.38 -9.52
C TYR A 72 -14.98 15.34 -10.39
N SER A 73 -13.66 15.20 -10.34
CA SER A 73 -12.69 15.97 -11.14
C SER A 73 -12.90 15.76 -12.65
N PHE A 74 -13.21 14.53 -13.05
CA PHE A 74 -13.48 14.17 -14.45
C PHE A 74 -14.62 14.98 -15.05
N ALA A 75 -15.71 15.17 -14.28
CA ALA A 75 -16.89 15.92 -14.71
C ALA A 75 -16.69 17.44 -14.70
N LYS A 76 -15.85 17.98 -13.81
CA LYS A 76 -15.80 19.42 -13.52
C LYS A 76 -14.60 20.18 -14.09
N GLU A 77 -13.49 19.51 -14.39
CA GLU A 77 -12.27 20.21 -14.84
C GLU A 77 -12.25 20.46 -16.35
N ASP A 78 -11.86 21.63 -16.82
CA ASP A 78 -11.64 21.87 -18.25
C ASP A 78 -10.23 21.42 -18.66
N MET A 79 -10.07 20.11 -18.81
CA MET A 79 -8.81 19.48 -19.22
C MET A 79 -8.99 18.51 -20.38
N LYS A 80 -7.89 18.24 -21.10
CA LYS A 80 -7.84 17.20 -22.13
C LYS A 80 -8.35 15.88 -21.56
N PHE A 81 -9.31 15.29 -22.27
CA PHE A 81 -9.95 14.02 -21.90
C PHE A 81 -8.94 12.92 -21.58
N GLN A 82 -7.85 12.83 -22.36
CA GLN A 82 -6.78 11.86 -22.15
C GLN A 82 -6.19 11.92 -20.73
N ILE A 83 -5.91 13.12 -20.21
CA ILE A 83 -5.33 13.29 -18.87
C ILE A 83 -6.34 12.89 -17.80
N LYS A 84 -7.60 13.31 -17.94
CA LYS A 84 -8.67 12.94 -17.01
C LYS A 84 -8.88 11.43 -16.96
N PHE A 85 -8.92 10.80 -18.13
CA PHE A 85 -9.08 9.36 -18.27
C PHE A 85 -7.91 8.60 -17.64
N SER A 86 -6.67 9.05 -17.88
CA SER A 86 -5.48 8.45 -17.24
C SER A 86 -5.53 8.55 -15.71
N LYS A 87 -5.92 9.70 -15.14
CA LYS A 87 -6.06 9.85 -13.68
C LYS A 87 -7.11 8.91 -13.11
N LEU A 88 -8.29 8.87 -13.73
CA LEU A 88 -9.37 8.00 -13.31
C LEU A 88 -8.96 6.52 -13.38
N MET A 89 -8.30 6.10 -14.46
CA MET A 89 -7.83 4.73 -14.63
C MET A 89 -6.76 4.37 -13.58
N LEU A 90 -5.82 5.28 -13.30
CA LEU A 90 -4.85 5.09 -12.22
C LEU A 90 -5.53 4.93 -10.86
N ALA A 91 -6.53 5.77 -10.53
CA ALA A 91 -7.26 5.67 -9.28
C ALA A 91 -8.03 4.34 -9.14
N ILE A 92 -8.67 3.88 -10.23
CA ILE A 92 -9.35 2.58 -10.27
C ILE A 92 -8.36 1.43 -10.05
N LEU A 93 -7.24 1.42 -10.77
CA LEU A 93 -6.22 0.37 -10.64
C LEU A 93 -5.60 0.35 -9.24
N ILE A 94 -5.31 1.51 -8.65
CA ILE A 94 -4.83 1.61 -7.26
C ILE A 94 -5.85 0.97 -6.30
N LEU A 95 -7.14 1.27 -6.45
CA LEU A 95 -8.18 0.68 -5.60
C LEU A 95 -8.26 -0.84 -5.78
N ILE A 96 -8.25 -1.35 -7.02
CA ILE A 96 -8.28 -2.80 -7.29
C ILE A 96 -7.07 -3.49 -6.65
N LEU A 97 -5.86 -2.97 -6.87
CA LEU A 97 -4.66 -3.56 -6.29
C LEU A 97 -4.67 -3.48 -4.76
N SER A 98 -5.19 -2.40 -4.19
CA SER A 98 -5.35 -2.26 -2.73
C SER A 98 -6.31 -3.30 -2.17
N LEU A 99 -7.44 -3.54 -2.84
CA LEU A 99 -8.39 -4.59 -2.46
C LEU A 99 -7.75 -5.98 -2.57
N VAL A 100 -7.01 -6.25 -3.65
CA VAL A 100 -6.28 -7.53 -3.81
C VAL A 100 -5.22 -7.69 -2.72
N PHE A 101 -4.47 -6.65 -2.39
CA PHE A 101 -3.46 -6.67 -1.33
C PHE A 101 -4.06 -7.06 0.03
N VAL A 102 -5.19 -6.44 0.40
CA VAL A 102 -5.81 -6.67 1.71
C VAL A 102 -6.66 -7.95 1.74
N LEU A 103 -7.51 -8.16 0.75
CA LEU A 103 -8.52 -9.24 0.78
C LEU A 103 -7.99 -10.58 0.29
N TYR A 104 -6.94 -10.58 -0.53
CA TYR A 104 -6.32 -11.81 -1.03
C TYR A 104 -4.97 -12.04 -0.34
N PHE A 105 -3.95 -11.22 -0.63
CA PHE A 105 -2.59 -11.49 -0.16
C PHE A 105 -2.49 -11.51 1.37
N THR A 106 -3.01 -10.50 2.05
CA THR A 106 -2.91 -10.41 3.52
C THR A 106 -3.67 -11.55 4.19
N ASN A 107 -4.86 -11.90 3.70
CA ASN A 107 -5.64 -13.02 4.24
C ASN A 107 -4.91 -14.37 4.05
N THR A 108 -4.39 -14.65 2.85
CA THR A 108 -3.64 -15.88 2.58
C THR A 108 -2.37 -15.98 3.43
N ILE A 109 -1.65 -14.86 3.63
CA ILE A 109 -0.48 -14.82 4.51
C ILE A 109 -0.86 -15.17 5.96
N ILE A 110 -1.98 -14.64 6.46
CA ILE A 110 -2.48 -14.94 7.81
C ILE A 110 -2.84 -16.41 7.94
N GLU A 111 -3.56 -16.97 6.96
CA GLU A 111 -3.93 -18.39 6.94
C GLU A 111 -2.69 -19.29 7.02
N LEU A 112 -1.68 -19.03 6.19
CA LEU A 112 -0.42 -19.77 6.20
C LEU A 112 0.38 -19.56 7.49
N GLN A 113 0.36 -18.36 8.08
CA GLN A 113 0.99 -18.10 9.38
C GLN A 113 0.30 -18.84 10.53
N ASN A 114 -1.02 -18.98 10.49
CA ASN A 114 -1.79 -19.71 11.49
C ASN A 114 -1.53 -21.23 11.48
N LEU A 115 -1.09 -21.77 10.34
CA LEU A 115 -0.63 -23.17 10.23
C LEU A 115 0.73 -23.41 10.91
N GLY A 116 1.39 -22.35 11.38
CA GLY A 116 2.63 -22.40 12.15
C GLY A 116 3.89 -22.15 11.32
N GLU A 117 5.03 -22.14 12.01
CA GLU A 117 6.31 -21.70 11.43
C GLU A 117 6.75 -22.54 10.22
N GLN A 118 6.46 -23.85 10.21
CA GLN A 118 6.84 -24.72 9.09
C GLN A 118 6.13 -24.33 7.78
N ALA A 119 4.86 -23.91 7.85
CA ALA A 119 4.11 -23.46 6.68
C ALA A 119 4.69 -22.17 6.09
N THR A 120 5.25 -21.28 6.93
CA THR A 120 5.92 -20.05 6.46
C THR A 120 7.27 -20.29 5.77
N LYS A 121 7.82 -21.50 5.86
CA LYS A 121 9.03 -21.92 5.14
C LYS A 121 8.71 -22.63 3.82
N SER A 122 7.43 -22.83 3.52
CA SER A 122 6.99 -23.45 2.27
C SER A 122 7.26 -22.54 1.06
N GLN A 123 7.45 -23.15 -0.10
CA GLN A 123 7.59 -22.42 -1.36
C GLN A 123 6.33 -21.60 -1.69
N GLU A 124 5.17 -22.10 -1.31
CA GLU A 124 3.88 -21.42 -1.46
C GLU A 124 3.87 -20.10 -0.69
N PHE A 125 4.20 -20.12 0.60
CA PHE A 125 4.28 -18.90 1.41
C PHE A 125 5.26 -17.88 0.83
N LEU A 126 6.47 -18.32 0.46
CA LEU A 126 7.48 -17.44 -0.11
C LEU A 126 6.99 -16.77 -1.40
N SER A 127 6.31 -17.53 -2.26
CA SER A 127 5.75 -16.98 -3.50
C SER A 127 4.65 -15.93 -3.25
N ILE A 128 3.71 -16.21 -2.35
CA ILE A 128 2.62 -15.30 -2.01
C ILE A 128 3.15 -14.04 -1.31
N HIS A 129 4.11 -14.22 -0.39
CA HIS A 129 4.74 -13.12 0.31
C HIS A 129 5.50 -12.19 -0.66
N ASN A 130 6.35 -12.74 -1.52
CA ASN A 130 7.08 -11.94 -2.51
C ASN A 130 6.14 -11.24 -3.50
N ALA A 131 5.07 -11.92 -3.95
CA ALA A 131 4.07 -11.30 -4.81
C ALA A 131 3.36 -10.13 -4.11
N SER A 132 3.02 -10.27 -2.82
CA SER A 132 2.41 -9.20 -2.04
C SER A 132 3.31 -7.96 -1.93
N GLU A 133 4.63 -8.17 -1.77
CA GLU A 133 5.59 -7.06 -1.75
C GLU A 133 5.70 -6.34 -3.08
N VAL A 134 5.64 -7.09 -4.19
CA VAL A 134 5.66 -6.49 -5.52
C VAL A 134 4.40 -5.65 -5.74
N VAL A 135 3.24 -6.15 -5.31
CA VAL A 135 1.97 -5.43 -5.44
C VAL A 135 2.00 -4.12 -4.66
N ILE A 136 2.46 -4.11 -3.39
CA ILE A 136 2.52 -2.85 -2.63
C ILE A 136 3.51 -1.85 -3.25
N LYS A 137 4.63 -2.31 -3.81
CA LYS A 137 5.58 -1.46 -4.55
C LYS A 137 4.96 -0.87 -5.81
N ILE A 138 4.15 -1.64 -6.55
CA ILE A 138 3.41 -1.16 -7.72
C ILE A 138 2.39 -0.09 -7.30
N ILE A 139 1.63 -0.35 -6.23
CA ILE A 139 0.66 0.61 -5.67
C ILE A 139 1.36 1.93 -5.35
N LEU A 140 2.48 1.89 -4.61
CA LEU A 140 3.29 3.06 -4.27
C LEU A 140 3.68 3.86 -5.51
N LEU A 141 4.24 3.21 -6.52
CA LEU A 141 4.64 3.87 -7.77
C LEU A 141 3.44 4.53 -8.47
N MET A 142 2.31 3.82 -8.55
CA MET A 142 1.08 4.35 -9.15
C MET A 142 0.53 5.55 -8.38
N GLN A 143 0.55 5.52 -7.05
CA GLN A 143 0.17 6.66 -6.20
C GLN A 143 1.09 7.86 -6.44
N VAL A 144 2.40 7.65 -6.53
CA VAL A 144 3.38 8.72 -6.83
C VAL A 144 3.12 9.33 -8.20
N PHE A 145 2.90 8.51 -9.24
CA PHE A 145 2.54 9.01 -10.57
C PHE A 145 1.24 9.82 -10.55
N LEU A 146 0.21 9.32 -9.89
CA LEU A 146 -1.06 10.02 -9.76
C LEU A 146 -0.90 11.35 -9.01
N TYR A 147 -0.10 11.37 -7.94
CA TYR A 147 0.20 12.58 -7.18
C TYR A 147 0.81 13.66 -8.07
N PHE A 148 1.87 13.34 -8.82
CA PHE A 148 2.53 14.32 -9.68
C PHE A 148 1.69 14.76 -10.87
N LEU A 149 0.87 13.87 -11.42
CA LEU A 149 -0.11 14.24 -12.46
C LEU A 149 -1.12 15.25 -11.90
N SER A 150 -1.67 14.99 -10.72
CA SER A 150 -2.64 15.89 -10.08
C SER A 150 -2.00 17.19 -9.53
N PHE A 151 -0.73 17.16 -9.12
CA PHE A 151 0.01 18.33 -8.61
C PHE A 151 0.41 19.32 -9.71
N LYS A 152 0.98 18.86 -10.84
CA LYS A 152 1.39 19.75 -11.95
C LYS A 152 0.23 20.58 -12.50
N ILE A 153 -0.98 20.09 -12.34
CA ILE A 153 -2.21 20.73 -12.81
C ILE A 153 -2.69 21.81 -11.82
N ALA A 154 -2.53 21.60 -10.51
CA ALA A 154 -2.87 22.61 -9.49
C ALA A 154 -2.12 23.94 -9.68
N LYS A 155 -0.96 23.91 -10.34
CA LYS A 155 -0.11 25.08 -10.61
C LYS A 155 -0.48 25.84 -11.91
N LYS A 156 -1.35 25.28 -12.76
CA LYS A 156 -1.79 25.88 -14.03
C LYS A 156 -3.16 26.58 -13.94
N CYS A 157 -3.79 26.58 -12.76
CA CYS A 157 -4.99 27.35 -12.46
C CYS A 157 -4.63 28.64 -11.73
#